data_AF-A0A482USF5-F1
#
_entry.id   AF-A0A482USF5-F1
#
_cell.length_a   1.000
_cell.length_b   1.000
_cell.length_c   1.000
_cell.angle_alpha   90.00
_cell.angle_beta   90.00
_cell.angle_gamma   90.00
#
_symmetry.space_group_name_H-M   'P 1'
#
loop_
_entity.id
_entity.type
_entity.pdbx_description
1 polymer ?
#
loop_
_entity_poly.entity_id
_entity_poly.type
_entity_poly.pdbx_seq_one_letter_code
_entity_poly.pdbx_strand_id
1 'polypeptide(L)'
;MNLDLAGHYEGDVVDGRYHGKGVYKYLDFKYEGNFLDGQFHGEGALHVAGGAYKGLWRNGVLVDGGFVFDDGLQYVKVGGYKDTH
;
A
#
# COMPACT_ATOMS: atom_id res chain seq x y z
N MET A 1 -14.07 -7.82 -25.88
CA MET A 1 -13.12 -8.15 -24.80
C MET A 1 -12.36 -6.87 -24.50
N ASN A 2 -12.72 -6.15 -23.43
CA ASN A 2 -11.98 -4.96 -23.02
C ASN A 2 -10.78 -5.42 -22.21
N LEU A 3 -9.58 -5.16 -22.74
CA LEU A 3 -8.35 -5.27 -22.00
C LEU A 3 -8.21 -4.03 -21.12
N ASP A 4 -8.93 -3.98 -20.00
CA ASP A 4 -8.61 -3.06 -18.90
C ASP A 4 -7.37 -3.57 -18.14
N LEU A 5 -6.28 -3.77 -18.88
CA LEU A 5 -4.95 -4.12 -18.36
C LEU A 5 -4.22 -2.91 -17.77
N ALA A 6 -4.80 -1.71 -17.88
CA ALA A 6 -4.29 -0.51 -17.24
C ALA A 6 -4.86 -0.41 -15.83
N GLY A 7 -3.99 -0.28 -14.83
CA GLY A 7 -4.44 -0.03 -13.47
C GLY A 7 -5.29 1.24 -13.39
N HIS A 8 -6.34 1.20 -12.60
CA HIS A 8 -7.26 2.31 -12.39
C HIS A 8 -6.84 3.11 -11.17
N TYR A 9 -6.72 4.43 -11.32
CA TYR A 9 -6.36 5.34 -10.25
C TYR A 9 -7.46 6.38 -10.04
N GLU A 10 -7.86 6.57 -8.79
CA GLU A 10 -8.77 7.64 -8.35
C GLU A 10 -8.03 8.50 -7.33
N GLY A 11 -7.71 9.74 -7.70
CA GLY A 11 -7.01 10.67 -6.82
C GLY A 11 -6.32 11.78 -7.62
N ASP A 12 -5.50 12.58 -6.93
CA ASP A 12 -4.80 13.69 -7.56
C ASP A 12 -3.62 13.21 -8.39
N VAL A 13 -3.36 13.92 -9.50
CA VAL A 13 -2.24 13.68 -10.40
C VAL A 13 -1.49 15.00 -10.59
N VAL A 14 -0.19 15.01 -10.30
CA VAL A 14 0.71 16.15 -10.48
C VAL A 14 1.83 15.72 -11.42
N ASP A 15 2.07 16.49 -12.50
CA ASP A 15 3.07 16.19 -13.52
C ASP A 15 2.98 14.76 -14.10
N GLY A 16 1.75 14.27 -14.26
CA GLY A 16 1.48 12.92 -14.77
C GLY A 16 1.76 11.80 -13.77
N ARG A 17 2.00 12.12 -12.49
CA ARG A 17 2.25 11.15 -11.42
C ARG A 17 1.19 11.21 -10.33
N TYR A 18 0.83 10.06 -9.77
CA TYR A 18 -0.11 9.98 -8.64
C TYR A 18 0.46 10.73 -7.43
N HIS A 19 -0.38 11.56 -6.81
CA HIS A 19 0.03 12.43 -5.72
C HIS A 19 -1.12 12.60 -4.71
N GLY A 20 -0.80 12.87 -3.45
CA GLY A 20 -1.82 13.11 -2.43
C GLY A 20 -2.59 11.84 -2.08
N LYS A 21 -3.85 11.98 -1.67
CA LYS A 21 -4.69 10.82 -1.31
C LYS A 21 -5.28 10.19 -2.57
N GLY A 22 -5.25 8.87 -2.66
CA GLY A 22 -5.85 8.16 -3.77
C GLY A 22 -6.10 6.69 -3.54
N VAL A 23 -6.71 6.06 -4.53
CA VAL A 23 -6.98 4.64 -4.62
C VAL A 23 -6.43 4.14 -5.95
N TYR A 24 -5.52 3.16 -5.90
CA TYR A 24 -4.99 2.50 -7.08
C TYR A 24 -5.42 1.03 -7.09
N LYS A 25 -6.03 0.58 -8.19
CA LYS A 25 -6.47 -0.80 -8.39
C LYS A 25 -5.73 -1.39 -9.58
N TYR A 26 -5.08 -2.53 -9.39
CA TYR A 26 -4.42 -3.25 -10.47
C TYR A 26 -4.49 -4.75 -10.22
N LEU A 27 -5.08 -5.47 -11.18
CA LEU A 27 -5.32 -6.91 -11.09
C LEU A 27 -5.96 -7.27 -9.74
N ASP A 28 -5.26 -8.07 -8.94
CA ASP A 28 -5.76 -8.61 -7.67
C ASP A 28 -5.37 -7.78 -6.45
N PHE A 29 -4.83 -6.58 -6.64
CA PHE A 29 -4.50 -5.69 -5.52
C PHE A 29 -5.15 -4.31 -5.63
N LYS A 30 -5.41 -3.73 -4.46
CA LYS A 30 -5.89 -2.35 -4.30
C LYS A 30 -5.05 -1.66 -3.23
N TYR A 31 -4.48 -0.51 -3.56
CA TYR A 31 -3.89 0.38 -2.57
C TYR A 31 -4.81 1.57 -2.29
N GLU A 32 -5.03 1.87 -1.02
CA GLU A 32 -5.71 3.08 -0.56
C GLU A 32 -4.79 3.81 0.40
N GLY A 33 -4.44 5.05 0.11
CA GLY A 33 -3.49 5.79 0.94
C GLY A 33 -2.95 7.02 0.26
N ASN A 34 -1.81 7.51 0.77
CA ASN A 34 -1.15 8.63 0.14
C ASN A 34 -0.17 8.15 -0.95
N PHE A 35 0.07 9.04 -1.91
CA PHE A 35 0.97 8.89 -3.03
C PHE A 35 1.92 10.08 -3.10
N LEU A 36 3.15 9.81 -3.48
CA LEU A 36 4.17 10.82 -3.78
C LEU A 36 4.97 10.36 -5.00
N ASP A 37 5.01 11.19 -6.04
CA ASP A 37 5.70 10.89 -7.30
C ASP A 37 5.33 9.52 -7.90
N GLY A 38 4.05 9.15 -7.84
CA GLY A 38 3.54 7.89 -8.39
C GLY A 38 3.72 6.67 -7.49
N GLN A 39 4.32 6.83 -6.31
CA GLN A 39 4.61 5.73 -5.38
C GLN A 39 3.74 5.81 -4.14
N PHE A 40 3.42 4.65 -3.54
CA PHE A 40 2.79 4.59 -2.22
C PHE A 40 3.66 5.31 -1.18
N HIS A 41 3.04 6.20 -0.42
CA HIS A 41 3.71 7.04 0.56
C HIS A 41 2.78 7.35 1.74
N GLY A 42 3.35 7.74 2.88
CA GLY A 42 2.58 8.10 4.07
C GLY A 42 1.71 6.95 4.57
N GLU A 43 0.60 7.25 5.23
CA GLU A 43 -0.32 6.22 5.70
C GLU A 43 -1.06 5.57 4.51
N GLY A 44 -1.21 4.25 4.53
CA GLY A 44 -1.94 3.52 3.50
C GLY A 44 -2.14 2.04 3.79
N ALA A 45 -3.02 1.42 3.01
CA ALA A 45 -3.37 0.02 3.05
C ALA A 45 -3.27 -0.59 1.64
N LEU A 46 -2.38 -1.58 1.47
CA LEU A 46 -2.31 -2.43 0.29
C LEU A 46 -3.11 -3.70 0.53
N HIS A 47 -4.30 -3.77 -0.03
CA HIS A 47 -5.17 -4.94 -0.04
C HIS A 47 -4.70 -5.94 -1.10
N VAL A 48 -4.60 -7.19 -0.70
CA VAL A 48 -4.25 -8.35 -1.55
C VAL A 48 -5.17 -9.51 -1.19
N ALA A 49 -5.07 -10.64 -1.89
CA ALA A 49 -5.80 -11.84 -1.48
C ALA A 49 -5.41 -12.27 -0.05
N GLY A 50 -6.39 -12.46 0.82
CA GLY A 50 -6.23 -12.95 2.19
C GLY A 50 -5.92 -11.88 3.25
N GLY A 51 -5.85 -10.60 2.88
CA GLY A 51 -5.67 -9.52 3.85
C GLY A 51 -5.13 -8.22 3.28
N ALA A 52 -4.50 -7.41 4.14
CA ALA A 52 -3.91 -6.13 3.76
C ALA A 52 -2.66 -5.80 4.56
N TYR A 53 -1.65 -5.26 3.86
CA TYR A 53 -0.54 -4.56 4.50
C TYR A 53 -0.98 -3.15 4.88
N LYS A 54 -0.99 -2.82 6.17
CA LYS A 54 -1.41 -1.50 6.67
C LYS A 54 -0.28 -0.85 7.44
N GLY A 55 -0.05 0.43 7.18
CA GLY A 55 0.90 1.22 7.96
C GLY A 55 1.49 2.39 7.17
N LEU A 56 2.74 2.73 7.50
CA LEU A 56 3.50 3.82 6.90
C LEU A 56 4.30 3.32 5.70
N TRP A 57 4.13 3.98 4.57
CA TRP A 57 4.79 3.69 3.30
C TRP A 57 5.80 4.80 2.97
N ARG A 58 6.93 4.40 2.39
CA ARG A 58 7.92 5.32 1.84
C ARG A 58 8.45 4.74 0.54
N ASN A 59 8.21 5.45 -0.57
CA ASN A 59 8.67 5.07 -1.91
C ASN A 59 8.27 3.63 -2.28
N GLY A 60 7.00 3.29 -2.05
CA GLY A 60 6.46 1.96 -2.34
C GLY A 60 6.75 0.88 -1.31
N VAL A 61 7.53 1.15 -0.26
CA VAL A 61 7.91 0.18 0.77
C VAL A 61 7.18 0.45 2.07
N LEU A 62 6.58 -0.59 2.67
CA LEU A 62 6.04 -0.53 4.04
C LEU A 62 7.20 -0.44 5.05
N VAL A 63 7.34 0.69 5.74
CA VAL A 63 8.43 0.95 6.69
C VAL A 63 8.01 0.78 8.15
N ASP A 64 6.72 0.95 8.45
CA ASP A 64 6.13 0.69 9.77
C ASP A 64 4.72 0.12 9.58
N GLY A 65 4.30 -0.80 10.44
CA GLY A 65 3.02 -1.51 10.34
C GLY A 65 3.16 -3.03 10.14
N GLY A 66 2.14 -3.64 9.54
CA GLY A 66 2.03 -5.09 9.46
C GLY A 66 0.96 -5.60 8.50
N PHE A 67 0.83 -6.92 8.44
CA PHE A 67 -0.20 -7.59 7.66
C PHE A 67 -1.41 -7.89 8.54
N VAL A 68 -2.61 -7.54 8.07
CA VAL A 68 -3.88 -7.85 8.71
C VAL A 68 -4.61 -8.85 7.83
N PHE A 69 -4.84 -10.06 8.34
CA PHE A 69 -5.59 -11.09 7.66
C PHE A 69 -7.09 -10.73 7.61
N ASP A 70 -7.83 -11.31 6.67
CA ASP A 70 -9.28 -11.07 6.52
C ASP A 70 -10.10 -11.52 7.75
N ASP A 71 -9.59 -12.46 8.53
CA ASP A 71 -10.16 -12.90 9.81
C ASP A 71 -9.87 -11.94 10.98
N GLY A 72 -9.12 -10.86 10.72
CA GLY A 72 -8.75 -9.84 11.70
C GLY A 72 -7.47 -10.14 12.47
N LEU A 73 -6.81 -11.29 12.28
CA LEU A 73 -5.50 -11.55 12.85
C LEU A 73 -4.48 -10.54 12.32
N GLN A 74 -3.59 -10.07 13.20
CA GLN A 74 -2.57 -9.10 12.83
C GLN A 74 -1.18 -9.69 13.03
N TYR A 75 -0.39 -9.69 11.96
CA TYR A 75 1.05 -9.91 12.01
C TYR A 75 1.76 -8.56 12.03
N VAL A 76 1.99 -8.05 13.24
CA VAL A 76 2.84 -6.88 13.46
C VAL A 76 4.25 -7.39 13.69
N LYS A 77 5.22 -6.90 12.92
CA LYS A 77 6.64 -7.19 13.19
C LYS A 77 7.05 -6.45 14.46
N VAL A 78 6.77 -7.03 15.62
CA VAL A 78 7.26 -6.51 16.90
C VAL A 78 8.78 -6.60 16.87
N GLY A 79 9.44 -5.44 16.85
CA GLY A 79 10.87 -5.22 17.13
C GLY A 79 11.83 -6.34 16.71
N GLY A 80 12.59 -6.11 15.64
CA GLY A 80 13.73 -6.96 15.29
C GLY A 80 14.59 -7.25 16.51
N TYR A 81 14.97 -8.52 16.68
CA TYR A 81 16.02 -8.92 17.62
C TYR A 81 17.22 -7.98 17.42
N LYS A 82 17.42 -7.05 18.35
CA LYS A 82 18.70 -6.37 18.51
C LYS A 82 19.54 -7.31 19.34
N ASP A 83 20.33 -8.14 18.68
CA ASP A 83 21.42 -8.82 19.36
C ASP A 83 22.37 -7.73 19.87
N THR A 84 22.38 -7.52 21.17
CA THR A 84 23.37 -6.70 21.85
C THR A 84 24.43 -7.64 22.38
N HIS A 85 25.45 -7.89 21.56
CA HIS A 85 26.76 -8.36 21.99
C HIS A 85 27.82 -7.40 21.45
#